data_AF-A0A150THW1-F1
#
_entry.id   AF-A0A150THW1-F1
#
_cell.length_a   1.000
_cell.length_b   1.000
_cell.length_c   1.000
_cell.angle_alpha   90.00
_cell.angle_beta   90.00
_cell.angle_gamma   90.00
#
_symmetry.space_group_name_H-M   'P 1'
#
loop_
_entity.id
_entity.type
_entity.pdbx_description
1 polymer ?
#
loop_
_entity_poly.entity_id
_entity_poly.type
_entity_poly.pdbx_seq_one_letter_code
_entity_poly.pdbx_strand_id
1 'polypeptide(L)' 'MQALKIQVVVDDAIVSALPALSPLHGQRVELIALGEAQPPARVAPVAGSFRGQIEMKDDFDAPLPEDIRRAFEGDER' A
#
# COMPACT_ATOMS: atom_id res chain seq x y z
N MET A 1 13.55 -2.94 15.16
CA MET A 1 13.35 -4.18 14.37
C MET A 1 12.62 -5.18 15.24
N GLN A 2 11.39 -5.54 14.85
CA GLN A 2 10.66 -6.61 15.52
C GLN A 2 10.80 -7.88 14.68
N ALA A 3 11.11 -8.99 15.34
CA ALA A 3 11.22 -10.29 14.70
C ALA A 3 10.09 -11.19 15.21
N LEU A 4 9.34 -11.80 14.29
CA LEU A 4 8.34 -12.80 14.61
C LEU A 4 8.89 -14.17 14.20
N LYS A 5 8.94 -15.07 15.18
CA LYS A 5 9.43 -16.43 15.01
C LYS A 5 8.26 -17.40 15.04
N ILE A 6 8.07 -18.18 13.98
CA ILE A 6 6.93 -19.10 13.83
C ILE A 6 7.44 -20.48 13.42
N GLN A 7 6.91 -21.53 14.04
CA GLN A 7 7.10 -22.90 13.58
C GLN A 7 5.86 -23.38 12.85
N VAL A 8 6.03 -23.85 11.62
CA VAL A 8 4.92 -24.30 10.78
C VAL A 8 5.31 -25.59 10.07
N VAL A 9 4.32 -26.36 9.63
CA VAL A 9 4.51 -27.40 8.63
C VAL A 9 4.25 -26.79 7.26
N VAL A 10 5.12 -27.04 6.29
CA VAL A 10 4.93 -26.55 4.92
C VAL A 10 3.88 -27.42 4.24
N ASP A 11 2.68 -26.90 4.08
CA ASP A 11 1.56 -27.53 3.36
C ASP A 11 1.29 -26.84 2.02
N ASP A 12 0.27 -27.31 1.29
CA ASP A 12 -0.12 -26.74 -0.01
C ASP A 12 -0.48 -25.25 0.07
N ALA A 13 -1.06 -24.79 1.19
CA ALA A 13 -1.41 -23.39 1.38
C ALA A 13 -0.15 -22.51 1.54
N ILE A 14 0.84 -22.98 2.31
CA ILE A 14 2.14 -22.31 2.46
C ILE A 14 2.89 -22.30 1.12
N VAL A 15 2.91 -23.40 0.38
CA VAL A 15 3.59 -23.47 -0.93
C VAL A 15 2.92 -22.55 -1.94
N SER A 16 1.59 -22.44 -1.92
CA SER A 16 0.86 -21.49 -2.77
C SER A 16 1.22 -20.04 -2.46
N ALA A 17 1.36 -19.67 -1.18
CA ALA A 17 1.73 -18.33 -0.77
C ALA A 17 3.23 -18.03 -0.98
N LEU A 18 4.09 -19.02 -0.79
CA LEU A 18 5.56 -18.92 -0.86
C LEU A 18 6.14 -20.09 -1.67
N PRO A 19 6.13 -20.02 -3.02
CA PRO A 19 6.55 -21.13 -3.89
C PRO A 19 8.00 -21.60 -3.66
N ALA A 20 8.86 -20.71 -3.18
CA ALA A 20 10.25 -21.03 -2.83
C ALA A 20 10.38 -22.09 -1.71
N LEU A 21 9.32 -22.29 -0.90
CA LEU A 21 9.31 -23.30 0.16
C LEU A 21 8.87 -24.69 -0.32
N SER A 22 8.53 -24.85 -1.61
CA SER A 22 8.12 -26.14 -2.18
C SER A 22 9.07 -27.33 -1.90
N PRO A 23 10.42 -27.19 -1.86
CA PRO A 23 11.30 -28.32 -1.52
C PRO A 23 11.16 -28.80 -0.07
N LEU A 24 10.54 -27.99 0.79
CA LEU A 24 10.33 -28.26 2.20
C LEU A 24 8.93 -28.79 2.49
N HIS A 25 8.13 -29.10 1.46
CA HIS A 25 6.76 -29.60 1.61
C HIS A 25 6.70 -30.83 2.53
N GLY A 26 5.74 -30.84 3.46
CA GLY A 26 5.58 -31.85 4.51
C GLY A 26 6.57 -31.74 5.67
N GLN A 27 7.57 -30.85 5.61
CA GLN A 27 8.56 -30.67 6.68
C GLN A 27 8.12 -29.59 7.67
N ARG A 28 8.53 -29.76 8.93
CA ARG A 28 8.38 -28.73 9.96
C ARG A 28 9.57 -27.78 9.87
N VAL A 29 9.29 -26.51 9.64
CA VAL A 29 10.30 -25.47 9.45
C VAL A 29 10.08 -24.31 10.43
N GLU A 30 11.13 -23.52 10.60
CA GLU A 30 11.12 -22.32 11.42
C GLU A 30 11.23 -21.09 10.52
N LEU A 31 10.18 -20.25 10.49
CA LEU A 31 10.17 -18.98 9.76
C LEU A 31 10.47 -17.83 10.71
N ILE A 32 11.41 -16.99 10.31
CA ILE A 32 11.76 -15.75 11.00
C ILE A 32 11.34 -14.60 10.08
N ALA A 33 10.23 -13.95 10.42
CA ALA A 33 9.79 -12.74 9.75
C ALA A 33 10.49 -11.54 10.40
N LEU A 34 11.30 -10.84 9.61
CA LEU A 34 11.94 -9.59 10.00
C LEU A 34 11.06 -8.44 9.52
N GLY A 35 10.34 -7.81 10.45
CA GLY A 35 9.49 -6.67 10.14
C GLY A 35 10.19 -5.35 10.48
N GLU A 36 10.34 -4.49 9.50
CA GLU A 36 10.21 -3.05 9.75
C GLU A 36 8.71 -2.74 9.87
N ALA A 37 8.34 -1.77 10.72
CA ALA A 37 6.94 -1.39 10.88
C ALA A 37 6.38 -1.02 9.51
N GLN A 38 5.50 -1.85 8.96
CA GLN A 38 4.86 -1.55 7.68
C GLN A 38 4.03 -0.28 7.91
N PRO A 39 4.34 0.84 7.22
CA PRO A 39 3.53 2.04 7.37
C PRO A 39 2.09 1.65 7.07
N PRO A 40 1.12 2.12 7.86
CA PRO A 40 -0.28 1.76 7.68
C PRO A 40 -0.63 2.00 6.21
N ALA A 41 -1.14 0.96 5.55
CA ALA A 41 -1.55 1.05 4.16
C ALA A 41 -2.46 2.27 4.03
N ARG A 42 -2.11 3.22 3.15
CA ARG A 42 -2.97 4.37 2.89
C ARG A 42 -4.28 3.82 2.34
N VAL A 43 -5.31 3.83 3.17
CA VAL A 43 -6.65 3.45 2.77
C VAL A 43 -7.05 4.43 1.68
N ALA A 44 -7.24 3.93 0.46
CA ALA A 44 -7.76 4.76 -0.61
C ALA A 44 -9.12 5.31 -0.16
N PRO A 45 -9.39 6.62 -0.32
CA PRO A 45 -10.69 7.17 0.03
C PRO A 45 -11.78 6.44 -0.74
N VAL A 46 -12.90 6.14 -0.05
CA VAL A 46 -14.06 5.48 -0.64
C VAL A 46 -14.60 6.34 -1.78
N ALA A 47 -14.89 5.73 -2.93
CA ALA A 47 -15.45 6.44 -4.07
C ALA A 47 -16.70 7.25 -3.66
N GLY A 48 -16.69 8.55 -3.98
CA GLY A 48 -17.77 9.47 -3.59
C GLY A 48 -17.64 10.12 -2.21
N SER A 49 -16.55 9.90 -1.47
CA SER A 49 -16.29 10.56 -0.18
C SER A 49 -16.27 12.10 -0.25
N PHE A 50 -16.05 12.66 -1.44
CA PHE A 50 -16.03 14.10 -1.70
C PHE A 50 -17.27 14.62 -2.44
N ARG A 51 -18.36 13.83 -2.51
CA ARG A 51 -19.60 14.26 -3.19
C ARG A 51 -20.12 15.56 -2.57
N GLY A 52 -20.25 16.60 -3.38
CA GLY A 52 -20.75 17.93 -2.97
C GLY A 52 -19.73 18.81 -2.23
N GLN A 53 -18.49 18.33 -2.05
CA GLN A 53 -17.38 19.13 -1.50
C GLN A 53 -16.46 19.68 -2.60
N ILE A 54 -16.59 19.17 -3.83
CA ILE A 54 -15.84 19.64 -4.99
C ILE A 54 -16.81 20.49 -5.82
N GLU A 55 -16.55 21.78 -5.86
CA GLU A 55 -17.20 22.69 -6.80
C GLU A 55 -16.50 22.56 -8.15
N MET A 56 -17.22 22.00 -9.14
CA MET A 56 -16.74 21.97 -10.52
C MET A 56 -16.98 23.35 -11.12
N LYS A 57 -15.93 24.01 -11.63
CA LYS A 57 -16.12 25.24 -12.41
C LYS A 57 -16.80 24.89 -13.72
N ASP A 58 -17.71 25.76 -14.18
CA ASP A 58 -18.43 25.58 -15.44
C ASP A 58 -17.51 25.67 -16.67
N ASP A 59 -16.35 26.34 -16.52
CA ASP A 59 -15.33 26.51 -17.54
C ASP A 59 -14.07 25.71 -17.19
N PHE A 60 -13.90 24.57 -17.86
CA PHE A 60 -12.76 23.68 -17.73
C PHE A 60 -11.55 24.13 -18.57
N ASP A 61 -11.73 25.11 -19.47
CA ASP A 61 -10.67 25.70 -20.27
C ASP A 61 -10.02 26.92 -19.59
N ALA A 62 -10.61 27.39 -18.49
CA ALA A 62 -10.04 28.46 -17.69
C ALA A 62 -8.69 28.03 -17.06
N PRO A 63 -7.69 28.94 -17.01
CA PRO A 63 -6.43 28.64 -16.34
C PRO A 63 -6.67 28.28 -14.87
N LEU A 64 -5.88 27.34 -14.37
CA LEU A 64 -5.93 26.94 -12.97
C LEU A 64 -5.71 28.18 -12.06
N PRO A 65 -6.44 28.29 -10.94
CA PRO A 65 -6.20 29.30 -9.91
C PRO A 65 -4.73 29.35 -9.47
N GLU A 66 -4.20 30.54 -9.15
CA GLU A 66 -2.77 30.74 -8.88
C GLU A 66 -2.24 29.91 -7.70
N ASP A 67 -3.06 29.71 -6.67
CA ASP A 67 -2.77 28.89 -5.51
C ASP A 67 -2.63 27.41 -5.88
N ILE A 68 -3.50 26.90 -6.75
CA ILE A 68 -3.42 25.54 -7.28
C ILE A 68 -2.20 25.41 -8.20
N ARG A 69 -1.99 26.37 -9.12
CA ARG A 69 -0.82 26.36 -10.02
C ARG A 69 0.48 26.29 -9.26
N ARG A 70 0.65 27.11 -8.21
CA ARG A 70 1.85 27.08 -7.36
C ARG A 70 2.06 25.74 -6.68
N ALA A 71 0.99 25.07 -6.25
CA ALA A 71 1.08 23.75 -5.64
C ALA A 71 1.55 22.65 -6.62
N PHE A 72 1.26 22.79 -7.92
CA PHE A 72 1.68 21.85 -8.96
C PHE A 72 3.06 22.18 -9.57
N GLU A 73 3.37 23.47 -9.73
CA GLU A 73 4.66 23.94 -10.27
C GLU A 73 5.79 23.77 -9.23
N GLY A 74 5.46 23.66 -7.94
CA GLY A 74 6.41 23.59 -6.84
C GLY A 74 6.98 24.96 -6.51
N ASP A 75 7.16 25.27 -5.22
CA ASP A 75 7.89 26.48 -4.82
C ASP A 75 9.34 26.30 -5.30
N GLU A 76 9.72 26.96 -6.40
CA GLU A 76 11.13 27.08 -6.79
C GLU A 76 11.85 27.88 -5.69
N ARG A 77 12.45 27.14 -4.75
CA ARG A 77 13.44 27.66 -3.81
C ARG A 77 14.70 26.83 -3.84
#